data_AF-A0AA36IFU6-F1
#
_entry.id   AF-A0AA36IFU6-F1
#
_cell.length_a   1.000
_cell.length_b   1.000
_cell.length_c   1.000
_cell.angle_alpha   90.00
_cell.angle_beta   90.00
_cell.angle_gamma   90.00
#
_symmetry.space_group_name_H-M   'P 1'
#
loop_
_entity.id
_entity.type
_entity.pdbx_description
1 polymer ?
#
loop_
_entity_poly.entity_id
_entity_poly.type
_entity_poly.pdbx_seq_one_letter_code
_entity_poly.pdbx_strand_id
1 'polypeptide(L)'
;MAQYPLDMGKAGKTHQQVVALTTDSDGKIAWDAVIKHRSDKLAVWTRPEHSREKWSKPEELERPSLELDILNTERTQKALEMALNGKIQAGVPKKQEQKEAEFIRYTPNPNAPGYTPNCRERVIKLVERQIDPFQPPKFKHKKVPRGPPSPPPPVHHSPPKKLTAKDQKDWKIPPCISNWKNAKGYTIPLDKRLSADGRSLQDVAVNDKFAAISEDLYLAERKAREEIKIRNDLMRQKKVREEEIREQQLRDLAAQARVQRAELAAAPTKDGEEGKEAEDRRQRMEVLKERQREIERDQRLELAGMAG
;
A
#
# COMPACT_ATOMS: atom_id res chain seq x y z
N MET A 1 -34.93 -81.85 9.89
CA MET A 1 -33.68 -81.05 9.92
C MET A 1 -34.00 -79.68 9.37
N ALA A 2 -33.77 -78.59 10.12
CA ALA A 2 -34.05 -77.24 9.64
C ALA A 2 -33.06 -76.88 8.51
N GLN A 3 -33.57 -76.38 7.39
CA GLN A 3 -32.78 -75.97 6.23
C GLN A 3 -32.62 -74.45 6.24
N TYR A 4 -31.39 -73.98 6.03
CA TYR A 4 -31.02 -72.55 6.02
C TYR A 4 -30.38 -72.18 4.67
N PRO A 5 -31.15 -72.05 3.58
CA PRO A 5 -30.62 -71.59 2.31
C PRO A 5 -29.99 -70.19 2.46
N LEU A 6 -28.82 -69.97 1.85
CA LEU A 6 -28.05 -68.71 1.92
C LEU A 6 -27.73 -68.24 3.36
N ASP A 7 -27.62 -69.19 4.31
CA ASP A 7 -27.41 -68.91 5.74
C ASP A 7 -28.47 -68.01 6.40
N MET A 8 -29.60 -67.80 5.73
CA MET A 8 -30.70 -67.00 6.26
C MET A 8 -31.35 -67.70 7.45
N GLY A 9 -31.65 -66.96 8.52
CA GLY A 9 -32.32 -67.50 9.71
C GLY A 9 -31.40 -68.20 10.72
N LYS A 10 -30.10 -68.33 10.43
CA LYS A 10 -29.11 -68.67 11.45
C LYS A 10 -28.95 -67.50 12.41
N ALA A 11 -28.84 -67.79 13.71
CA ALA A 11 -28.55 -66.77 14.71
C ALA A 11 -27.19 -66.13 14.39
N GLY A 12 -27.21 -64.89 13.89
CA GLY A 12 -26.02 -64.10 13.64
C GLY A 12 -25.32 -63.69 14.93
N LYS A 13 -24.12 -63.11 14.82
CA LYS A 13 -23.46 -62.48 15.98
C LYS A 13 -24.32 -61.31 16.45
N THR A 14 -24.71 -61.32 17.72
CA THR A 14 -25.64 -60.34 18.33
C THR A 14 -25.13 -58.89 18.29
N HIS A 15 -23.81 -58.69 18.18
CA HIS A 15 -23.20 -57.39 17.97
C HIS A 15 -22.25 -57.42 16.77
N GLN A 16 -22.60 -56.70 15.70
CA GLN A 16 -21.73 -56.40 14.58
C GLN A 16 -21.75 -54.90 14.30
N GLN A 17 -20.56 -54.31 14.12
CA GLN A 17 -20.39 -52.90 13.78
C GLN A 17 -20.37 -52.70 12.25
N VAL A 18 -21.30 -53.36 11.55
CA VAL A 18 -21.38 -53.35 10.09
C VAL A 18 -22.76 -52.83 9.70
N VAL A 19 -22.79 -51.81 8.85
CA VAL A 19 -24.04 -51.31 8.26
C VAL A 19 -24.59 -52.40 7.35
N ALA A 20 -25.87 -52.76 7.52
CA ALA A 20 -26.50 -53.79 6.71
C ALA A 20 -26.47 -53.42 5.23
N LEU A 21 -26.15 -54.41 4.37
CA LEU A 21 -26.16 -54.23 2.93
C LEU A 21 -27.60 -54.09 2.45
N THR A 22 -27.95 -52.90 1.94
CA THR A 22 -29.25 -52.64 1.34
C THR A 22 -29.15 -52.64 -0.18
N THR A 23 -30.25 -52.97 -0.85
CA THR A 23 -30.37 -52.93 -2.31
C THR A 23 -31.48 -51.96 -2.71
N ASP A 24 -31.30 -51.30 -3.85
CA ASP A 24 -32.34 -50.46 -4.45
C ASP A 24 -33.43 -51.30 -5.12
N SER A 25 -34.49 -50.62 -5.62
CA SER A 25 -35.56 -51.23 -6.43
C SER A 25 -35.04 -52.02 -7.63
N ASP A 26 -33.90 -51.61 -8.19
CA ASP A 26 -33.29 -52.24 -9.37
C ASP A 26 -32.36 -53.41 -9.02
N GLY A 27 -32.26 -53.77 -7.73
CA GLY A 27 -31.38 -54.83 -7.24
C GLY A 27 -29.90 -54.44 -7.17
N LYS A 28 -29.54 -53.18 -7.45
CA LYS A 28 -28.18 -52.65 -7.25
C LYS A 28 -27.91 -52.44 -5.76
N ILE A 29 -26.68 -52.72 -5.34
CA ILE A 29 -26.24 -52.50 -3.96
C ILE A 29 -26.20 -50.98 -3.66
N ALA A 30 -26.87 -50.57 -2.59
CA ALA A 30 -26.96 -49.18 -2.16
C ALA A 30 -25.76 -48.77 -1.29
N TRP A 31 -24.61 -48.54 -1.93
CA TRP A 31 -23.39 -48.03 -1.28
C TRP A 31 -23.59 -46.68 -0.55
N ASP A 32 -24.62 -45.93 -0.97
CA ASP A 32 -25.03 -44.65 -0.40
C ASP A 32 -25.40 -44.73 1.09
N ALA A 33 -25.79 -45.92 1.58
CA ALA A 33 -26.19 -46.14 2.98
C ALA A 33 -25.09 -45.76 3.98
N VAL A 34 -23.82 -45.91 3.60
CA VAL A 34 -22.67 -45.54 4.44
C VAL A 34 -22.62 -44.03 4.68
N ILE A 35 -22.99 -43.24 3.66
CA ILE A 35 -22.92 -41.77 3.71
C ILE A 35 -24.20 -41.19 4.34
N LYS A 36 -25.35 -41.80 4.03
CA LYS A 36 -26.66 -41.38 4.53
C LYS A 36 -26.93 -41.77 5.98
N HIS A 37 -26.10 -42.59 6.62
CA HIS A 37 -26.29 -43.13 7.97
C HIS A 37 -26.65 -42.09 9.05
N ARG A 38 -26.25 -40.82 8.93
CA ARG A 38 -26.59 -39.78 9.92
C ARG A 38 -27.92 -39.06 9.65
N SER A 39 -28.41 -39.04 8.42
CA SER A 39 -29.61 -38.29 8.07
C SER A 39 -30.26 -38.80 6.79
N ASP A 40 -31.44 -39.38 6.94
CA ASP A 40 -32.26 -39.84 5.80
C ASP A 40 -32.95 -38.67 5.07
N LYS A 41 -33.07 -37.51 5.72
CA LYS A 41 -33.77 -36.34 5.20
C LYS A 41 -32.95 -35.52 4.19
N LEU A 42 -31.62 -35.67 4.19
CA LEU A 42 -30.75 -34.89 3.33
C LEU A 42 -30.56 -35.63 2.00
N ALA A 43 -30.88 -34.96 0.88
CA ALA A 43 -30.51 -35.48 -0.42
C ALA A 43 -28.98 -35.44 -0.56
N VAL A 44 -28.36 -36.61 -0.78
CA VAL A 44 -26.92 -36.74 -1.01
C VAL A 44 -26.69 -37.38 -2.37
N TRP A 45 -25.93 -36.70 -3.22
CA TRP A 45 -25.54 -37.22 -4.53
C TRP A 45 -24.26 -38.04 -4.41
N THR A 46 -24.33 -39.31 -4.74
CA THR A 46 -23.24 -40.29 -4.60
C THR A 46 -22.95 -41.01 -5.92
N ARG A 47 -24.00 -41.31 -6.68
CA ARG A 47 -23.94 -42.08 -7.92
C ARG A 47 -23.29 -41.28 -9.06
N PRO A 48 -22.56 -41.95 -9.97
CA PRO A 48 -22.04 -41.32 -11.19
C PRO A 48 -23.13 -40.73 -12.10
N GLU A 49 -24.35 -41.26 -12.02
CA GLU A 49 -25.52 -40.74 -12.75
C GLU A 49 -25.87 -39.30 -12.35
N HIS A 50 -25.48 -38.86 -11.15
CA HIS A 50 -25.67 -37.48 -10.70
C HIS A 50 -24.68 -36.50 -11.36
N SER A 51 -23.52 -36.97 -11.80
CA SER A 51 -22.50 -36.12 -12.46
C SER A 51 -22.77 -35.96 -13.96
N ARG A 52 -23.73 -36.69 -14.52
CA ARG A 52 -24.09 -36.61 -15.94
C ARG A 52 -24.99 -35.40 -16.18
N GLU A 53 -24.74 -34.70 -17.28
CA GLU A 53 -25.60 -33.62 -17.74
C GLU A 53 -27.01 -34.16 -18.01
N LYS A 54 -28.01 -33.49 -17.43
CA LYS A 54 -29.43 -33.79 -17.63
C LYS A 54 -30.07 -32.63 -18.36
N TRP A 55 -30.77 -32.92 -19.44
CA TRP A 55 -31.55 -31.94 -20.20
C TRP A 55 -33.00 -32.04 -19.74
N SER A 56 -33.45 -31.05 -18.98
CA SER A 56 -34.83 -30.95 -18.53
C SER A 56 -35.68 -30.16 -19.52
N LYS A 57 -36.96 -30.52 -19.63
CA LYS A 57 -37.93 -29.73 -20.40
C LYS A 57 -38.18 -28.39 -19.68
N PRO A 58 -38.58 -27.32 -20.40
CA PRO A 58 -38.88 -26.03 -19.77
C PRO A 58 -39.96 -26.14 -18.68
N GLU A 59 -40.96 -27.01 -18.88
CA GLU A 59 -42.05 -27.27 -17.91
C GLU A 59 -41.55 -27.79 -16.55
N GLU A 60 -40.46 -28.57 -16.52
CA GLU A 60 -39.88 -29.11 -15.27
C GLU A 60 -39.08 -28.05 -14.49
N LEU A 61 -38.69 -26.97 -15.16
CA LEU A 61 -37.93 -25.85 -14.58
C LEU A 61 -38.84 -24.69 -14.13
N GLU A 62 -40.15 -24.82 -14.31
CA GLU A 62 -41.10 -23.83 -13.85
C GLU A 62 -41.07 -23.72 -12.33
N ARG A 63 -41.30 -22.51 -11.84
CA ARG A 63 -41.44 -22.27 -10.40
C ARG A 63 -42.70 -22.99 -9.92
N PRO A 64 -42.76 -23.39 -8.63
CA PRO A 64 -43.99 -23.91 -8.05
C PRO A 64 -45.17 -22.94 -8.25
N SER A 65 -46.40 -23.46 -8.14
CA SER A 65 -47.59 -22.63 -8.30
C SER A 65 -47.64 -21.51 -7.26
N LEU A 66 -48.25 -20.38 -7.63
CA LEU A 66 -48.38 -19.19 -6.77
C LEU A 66 -48.99 -19.54 -5.40
N GLU A 67 -49.99 -20.43 -5.39
CA GLU A 67 -50.66 -20.87 -4.16
C GLU A 67 -49.71 -21.63 -3.22
N LEU A 68 -48.89 -22.54 -3.76
CA LEU A 68 -47.90 -23.28 -2.96
C LEU A 68 -46.80 -22.36 -2.43
N ASP A 69 -46.38 -21.38 -3.24
CA ASP A 69 -45.43 -20.36 -2.81
C ASP A 69 -45.99 -19.51 -1.66
N ILE A 70 -47.25 -19.08 -1.73
CA ILE A 70 -47.91 -18.36 -0.63
C ILE A 70 -47.99 -19.23 0.63
N LEU A 71 -48.40 -20.49 0.51
CA LEU A 71 -48.46 -21.40 1.66
C LEU A 71 -47.08 -21.64 2.31
N ASN A 72 -46.03 -21.78 1.49
CA ASN A 72 -44.66 -21.94 1.97
C ASN A 72 -44.12 -20.67 2.63
N THR A 73 -44.43 -19.50 2.07
CA THR A 73 -44.03 -18.20 2.66
C THR A 73 -44.72 -17.98 4.00
N GLU A 74 -46.03 -18.24 4.12
CA GLU A 74 -46.72 -18.16 5.41
C GLU A 74 -46.17 -19.14 6.45
N ARG A 75 -45.90 -20.39 6.04
CA ARG A 75 -45.34 -21.41 6.94
C ARG A 75 -43.97 -21.01 7.45
N THR A 76 -43.10 -20.51 6.57
CA THR A 76 -41.74 -20.07 6.92
C THR A 76 -41.76 -18.80 7.75
N GLN A 77 -42.63 -17.84 7.42
CA GLN A 77 -42.85 -16.63 8.21
C GLN A 77 -43.26 -16.97 9.64
N LYS A 78 -44.32 -17.78 9.83
CA LYS A 78 -44.79 -18.22 11.15
C LYS A 78 -43.68 -18.90 11.96
N ALA A 79 -42.88 -19.77 11.32
CA ALA A 79 -41.76 -20.44 11.98
C ALA A 79 -40.63 -19.46 12.40
N LEU A 80 -40.32 -18.47 11.56
CA LEU A 80 -39.33 -17.44 11.86
C LEU A 80 -39.82 -16.50 12.97
N GLU A 81 -41.08 -16.10 12.95
CA GLU A 81 -41.71 -15.30 14.01
C GLU A 81 -41.63 -16.02 15.36
N MET A 82 -41.94 -17.32 15.42
CA MET A 82 -41.79 -18.11 16.64
C MET A 82 -40.34 -18.13 17.15
N ALA A 83 -39.36 -18.31 16.26
CA ALA A 83 -37.94 -18.32 16.62
C ALA A 83 -37.43 -16.94 17.05
N LEU A 84 -37.94 -15.87 16.44
CA LEU A 84 -37.61 -14.48 16.76
C LEU A 84 -38.20 -14.09 18.12
N ASN A 85 -39.45 -14.45 18.38
CA ASN A 85 -40.15 -14.17 19.65
C ASN A 85 -39.37 -14.76 20.84
N GLY A 86 -38.82 -15.97 20.71
CA GLY A 86 -37.95 -16.55 21.74
C GLY A 86 -36.66 -15.74 22.01
N LYS A 87 -36.08 -15.11 20.99
CA LYS A 87 -34.90 -14.23 21.14
C LYS A 87 -35.26 -12.87 21.72
N ILE A 88 -36.37 -12.27 21.30
CA ILE A 88 -36.84 -10.98 21.80
C ILE A 88 -37.20 -11.08 23.29
N GLN A 89 -37.89 -12.14 23.69
CA GLN A 89 -38.28 -12.38 25.08
C GLN A 89 -37.10 -12.59 26.04
N ALA A 90 -35.90 -12.91 25.55
CA ALA A 90 -34.71 -13.01 26.39
C ALA A 90 -34.18 -11.63 26.85
N GLY A 91 -34.52 -10.55 26.13
CA GLY A 91 -34.09 -9.19 26.46
C GLY A 91 -35.08 -8.39 27.30
N VAL A 92 -36.33 -8.86 27.44
CA VAL A 92 -37.40 -8.18 28.18
C VAL A 92 -37.67 -8.94 29.50
N PRO A 93 -37.85 -8.26 30.65
CA PRO A 93 -38.19 -8.94 31.90
C PRO A 93 -39.51 -9.72 31.74
N LYS A 94 -39.48 -11.02 32.08
CA LYS A 94 -40.64 -11.89 31.96
C LYS A 94 -41.74 -11.48 32.94
N LYS A 95 -42.93 -11.17 32.42
CA LYS A 95 -44.14 -11.08 33.24
C LYS A 95 -44.60 -12.50 33.58
N GLN A 96 -44.86 -12.77 34.87
CA GLN A 96 -45.40 -14.07 35.27
C GLN A 96 -46.87 -14.16 34.83
N GLU A 97 -47.12 -14.92 33.77
CA GLU A 97 -48.47 -15.39 33.43
C GLU A 97 -48.59 -16.83 33.90
N GLN A 98 -49.62 -17.11 34.70
CA GLN A 98 -49.90 -18.48 35.13
C GLN A 98 -50.50 -19.24 33.95
N LYS A 99 -49.73 -20.19 33.39
CA LYS A 99 -50.29 -21.13 32.42
C LYS A 99 -51.18 -22.13 33.14
N GLU A 100 -52.33 -22.41 32.52
CA GLU A 100 -53.23 -23.44 33.00
C GLU A 100 -52.58 -24.83 32.94
N ALA A 101 -53.07 -25.76 33.76
CA ALA A 101 -52.50 -27.10 33.84
C ALA A 101 -52.84 -27.92 32.58
N GLU A 102 -51.83 -28.52 31.97
CA GLU A 102 -51.99 -29.40 30.80
C GLU A 102 -52.19 -30.85 31.25
N PHE A 103 -53.13 -31.57 30.64
CA PHE A 103 -53.36 -32.99 30.92
C PHE A 103 -52.86 -33.84 29.75
N ILE A 104 -51.82 -34.64 29.98
CA ILE A 104 -51.21 -35.50 28.98
C ILE A 104 -51.58 -36.95 29.29
N ARG A 105 -52.07 -37.66 28.26
CA ARG A 105 -52.30 -39.10 28.34
C ARG A 105 -51.01 -39.84 27.95
N TYR A 106 -50.49 -40.61 28.88
CA TYR A 106 -49.25 -41.38 28.73
C TYR A 106 -49.54 -42.87 28.73
N THR A 107 -49.04 -43.58 27.71
CA THR A 107 -49.08 -45.03 27.64
C THR A 107 -47.69 -45.57 28.02
N PRO A 108 -47.52 -46.21 29.20
CA PRO A 108 -46.21 -46.66 29.62
C PRO A 108 -45.70 -47.84 28.79
N ASN A 109 -44.39 -47.92 28.59
CA ASN A 109 -43.75 -49.11 28.02
C ASN A 109 -43.88 -50.27 29.02
N PRO A 110 -44.27 -51.49 28.61
CA PRO A 110 -44.36 -52.66 29.49
C PRO A 110 -43.09 -52.97 30.30
N ASN A 111 -41.93 -52.64 29.76
CA ASN A 111 -40.63 -52.84 30.42
C ASN A 111 -40.19 -51.66 31.30
N ALA A 112 -40.98 -50.59 31.38
CA ALA A 112 -40.63 -49.41 32.18
C ALA A 112 -40.87 -49.65 33.68
N PRO A 113 -40.04 -49.07 34.56
CA PRO A 113 -40.23 -49.18 36.00
C PRO A 113 -41.59 -48.60 36.40
N GLY A 114 -42.34 -49.37 37.20
CA GLY A 114 -43.66 -48.99 37.67
C GLY A 114 -44.80 -49.27 36.70
N TYR A 115 -44.62 -49.99 35.59
CA TYR A 115 -45.71 -50.50 34.76
C TYR A 115 -46.64 -51.41 35.58
N THR A 116 -47.95 -51.20 35.48
CA THR A 116 -48.96 -52.03 36.13
C THR A 116 -49.97 -52.51 35.08
N PRO A 117 -50.25 -53.83 34.98
CA PRO A 117 -51.11 -54.38 33.94
C PRO A 117 -52.57 -53.89 34.04
N ASN A 118 -53.00 -53.45 35.22
CA ASN A 118 -54.34 -52.93 35.48
C ASN A 118 -54.55 -51.49 35.00
N CYS A 119 -53.47 -50.76 34.68
CA CYS A 119 -53.53 -49.35 34.28
C CYS A 119 -52.76 -49.17 32.97
N ARG A 120 -53.48 -49.39 31.86
CA ARG A 120 -52.92 -49.30 30.50
C ARG A 120 -52.45 -47.89 30.14
N GLU A 121 -53.14 -46.87 30.62
CA GLU A 121 -52.87 -45.45 30.34
C GLU A 121 -52.92 -44.63 31.63
N ARG A 122 -52.09 -43.59 31.71
CA ARG A 122 -52.01 -42.66 32.82
C ARG A 122 -52.32 -41.25 32.34
N VAL A 123 -53.09 -40.49 33.11
CA VAL A 123 -53.29 -39.07 32.84
C VAL A 123 -52.38 -38.28 33.77
N ILE A 124 -51.47 -37.51 33.20
CA ILE A 124 -50.48 -36.70 33.92
C ILE A 124 -50.91 -35.25 33.83
N LYS A 125 -51.05 -34.60 34.99
CA LYS A 125 -51.25 -33.16 35.09
C LYS A 125 -49.89 -32.46 35.11
N LEU A 126 -49.53 -31.80 34.02
CA LEU A 126 -48.33 -30.99 33.88
C LEU A 126 -48.63 -29.55 34.34
N VAL A 127 -47.83 -29.03 35.26
CA VAL A 127 -47.95 -27.64 35.76
C VAL A 127 -46.58 -26.99 35.69
N GLU A 128 -46.49 -25.82 35.07
CA GLU A 128 -45.25 -25.03 35.03
C GLU A 128 -44.94 -24.53 36.45
N ARG A 129 -43.73 -24.84 36.96
CA ARG A 129 -43.30 -24.37 38.27
C ARG A 129 -43.10 -22.85 38.22
N GLN A 130 -43.75 -22.12 39.13
CA GLN A 130 -43.54 -20.69 39.29
C GLN A 130 -42.06 -20.38 39.61
N ILE A 131 -41.45 -19.50 38.82
CA ILE A 131 -40.03 -19.09 38.92
C ILE A 131 -39.95 -17.76 39.67
N ASP A 132 -39.12 -17.66 40.71
CA ASP A 132 -38.91 -16.41 41.45
C ASP A 132 -38.35 -15.30 40.54
N PRO A 133 -38.99 -14.13 40.43
CA PRO A 133 -38.52 -13.04 39.58
C PRO A 133 -37.17 -12.44 40.03
N PHE A 134 -36.77 -12.62 41.29
CA PHE A 134 -35.48 -12.14 41.81
C PHE A 134 -34.37 -13.19 41.78
N GLN A 135 -34.66 -14.39 41.29
CA GLN A 135 -33.66 -15.45 41.20
C GLN A 135 -32.63 -15.14 40.09
N PRO A 136 -31.33 -15.05 40.42
CA PRO A 136 -30.30 -14.84 39.41
C PRO A 136 -30.10 -16.08 38.51
N PRO A 137 -29.48 -15.93 37.33
CA PRO A 137 -29.18 -17.06 36.44
C PRO A 137 -28.38 -18.17 37.13
N LYS A 138 -28.92 -19.39 37.13
CA LYS A 138 -28.37 -20.54 37.88
C LYS A 138 -27.04 -21.09 37.32
N PHE A 139 -26.79 -20.95 36.02
CA PHE A 139 -25.70 -21.64 35.33
C PHE A 139 -24.69 -20.68 34.70
N LYS A 140 -23.41 -21.06 34.73
CA LYS A 140 -22.31 -20.30 34.11
C LYS A 140 -22.11 -20.70 32.64
N HIS A 141 -21.61 -19.77 31.83
CA HIS A 141 -21.26 -20.06 30.43
C HIS A 141 -20.02 -20.98 30.35
N LYS A 142 -20.09 -22.04 29.56
CA LYS A 142 -18.97 -22.94 29.27
C LYS A 142 -18.66 -22.91 27.77
N LYS A 143 -17.41 -22.59 27.41
CA LYS A 143 -16.94 -22.66 26.02
C LYS A 143 -16.68 -24.13 25.67
N VAL A 144 -17.42 -24.63 24.68
CA VAL A 144 -17.22 -25.97 24.12
C VAL A 144 -16.54 -25.86 22.75
N PRO A 145 -15.64 -26.79 22.39
CA PRO A 145 -15.11 -26.83 21.03
C PRO A 145 -16.26 -27.06 20.05
N ARG A 146 -16.07 -26.61 18.80
CA ARG A 146 -17.07 -26.88 17.74
C ARG A 146 -17.21 -28.39 17.59
N GLY A 147 -18.45 -28.86 17.53
CA GLY A 147 -18.75 -30.26 17.24
C GLY A 147 -18.23 -30.68 15.87
N PRO A 148 -18.15 -31.99 15.59
CA PRO A 148 -17.80 -32.46 14.26
C PRO A 148 -18.78 -31.91 13.22
N PRO A 149 -18.33 -31.57 12.01
CA PRO A 149 -19.22 -31.13 10.95
C PRO A 149 -20.20 -32.24 10.54
N SER A 150 -21.17 -31.90 9.69
CA SER A 150 -21.92 -32.90 8.93
C SER A 150 -20.95 -33.81 8.16
N PRO A 151 -21.31 -35.08 7.89
CA PRO A 151 -20.47 -35.96 7.09
C PRO A 151 -20.08 -35.26 5.77
N PRO A 152 -18.82 -35.39 5.32
CA PRO A 152 -18.37 -34.69 4.13
C PRO A 152 -19.19 -35.18 2.92
N PRO A 153 -19.73 -34.26 2.10
CA PRO A 153 -20.47 -34.65 0.91
C PRO A 153 -19.54 -35.30 -0.12
N PRO A 154 -20.04 -36.24 -0.95
CA PRO A 154 -19.27 -36.79 -2.07
C PRO A 154 -18.89 -35.70 -3.06
N VAL A 155 -17.64 -35.73 -3.50
CA VAL A 155 -17.09 -34.73 -4.43
C VAL A 155 -17.20 -35.24 -5.86
N HIS A 156 -18.04 -34.58 -6.66
CA HIS A 156 -18.27 -34.90 -8.08
C HIS A 156 -17.39 -34.04 -8.99
N HIS A 157 -16.11 -34.38 -9.09
CA HIS A 157 -15.22 -33.78 -10.07
C HIS A 157 -15.29 -34.53 -11.40
N SER A 158 -14.97 -33.85 -12.50
CA SER A 158 -14.60 -34.53 -13.72
C SER A 158 -13.33 -35.38 -13.50
N PRO A 159 -13.09 -36.40 -14.34
CA PRO A 159 -11.86 -37.17 -14.26
C PRO A 159 -10.63 -36.24 -14.25
N PRO A 160 -9.64 -36.48 -13.37
CA PRO A 160 -8.50 -35.57 -13.22
C PRO A 160 -7.75 -35.47 -14.54
N LYS A 161 -7.55 -34.23 -15.01
CA LYS A 161 -6.72 -33.96 -16.17
C LYS A 161 -5.29 -34.38 -15.86
N LYS A 162 -4.65 -35.12 -16.77
CA LYS A 162 -3.24 -35.52 -16.61
C LYS A 162 -2.37 -34.27 -16.68
N LEU A 163 -1.68 -33.97 -15.58
CA LEU A 163 -0.76 -32.85 -15.51
C LEU A 163 0.54 -33.20 -16.26
N THR A 164 1.02 -32.30 -17.11
CA THR A 164 2.31 -32.50 -17.77
C THR A 164 3.45 -32.03 -16.86
N ALA A 165 4.64 -32.63 -17.01
CA ALA A 165 5.82 -32.19 -16.27
C ALA A 165 6.23 -30.74 -16.61
N LYS A 166 5.83 -30.25 -17.80
CA LYS A 166 6.03 -28.87 -18.21
C LYS A 166 5.13 -27.94 -17.40
N ASP A 167 3.83 -28.23 -17.33
CA ASP A 167 2.89 -27.42 -16.54
C ASP A 167 3.34 -27.31 -15.08
N GLN A 168 3.75 -28.41 -14.47
CA GLN A 168 4.23 -28.40 -13.08
C GLN A 168 5.47 -27.50 -12.89
N LYS A 169 6.36 -27.40 -13.89
CA LYS A 169 7.54 -26.53 -13.85
C LYS A 169 7.17 -25.06 -14.06
N ASP A 170 6.27 -24.79 -15.00
CA ASP A 170 5.82 -23.43 -15.31
C ASP A 170 5.08 -22.80 -14.12
N TRP A 171 4.37 -23.63 -13.34
CA TRP A 171 3.70 -23.22 -12.11
C TRP A 171 4.57 -23.28 -10.84
N LYS A 172 5.88 -23.52 -10.97
CA LYS A 172 6.80 -23.53 -9.82
C LYS A 172 7.13 -22.09 -9.42
N ILE A 173 6.44 -21.59 -8.41
CA ILE A 173 6.65 -20.24 -7.86
C ILE A 173 8.01 -20.18 -7.13
N PRO A 174 8.94 -19.28 -7.52
CA PRO A 174 10.20 -19.07 -6.80
C PRO A 174 9.97 -18.57 -5.36
N PRO A 175 10.87 -18.88 -4.41
CA PRO A 175 10.75 -18.38 -3.05
C PRO A 175 10.87 -16.85 -3.00
N CYS A 176 10.04 -16.22 -2.18
CA CYS A 176 10.09 -14.77 -1.98
C CYS A 176 11.25 -14.39 -1.06
N ILE A 177 12.32 -13.84 -1.64
CA ILE A 177 13.43 -13.25 -0.88
C ILE A 177 13.17 -11.75 -0.79
N SER A 178 12.75 -11.28 0.37
CA SER A 178 12.44 -9.86 0.56
C SER A 178 13.65 -9.06 1.03
N ASN A 179 13.78 -7.82 0.55
CA ASN A 179 14.83 -6.89 0.97
C ASN A 179 14.56 -6.26 2.35
N TRP A 180 13.35 -6.41 2.90
CA TRP A 180 12.95 -5.79 4.18
C TRP A 180 12.77 -6.77 5.34
N LYS A 181 12.24 -7.96 5.08
CA LYS A 181 11.82 -8.90 6.12
C LYS A 181 12.48 -10.26 5.95
N ASN A 182 13.08 -10.71 7.04
CA ASN A 182 13.63 -12.05 7.18
C ASN A 182 13.21 -12.61 8.53
N ALA A 183 11.95 -13.05 8.63
CA ALA A 183 11.34 -13.44 9.90
C ALA A 183 12.08 -14.59 10.61
N LYS A 184 12.67 -15.50 9.82
CA LYS A 184 13.41 -16.65 10.33
C LYS A 184 14.93 -16.42 10.42
N GLY A 185 15.41 -15.23 10.05
CA GLY A 185 16.82 -14.87 10.15
C GLY A 185 17.77 -15.68 9.25
N TYR A 186 17.31 -16.20 8.11
CA TYR A 186 18.15 -16.98 7.21
C TYR A 186 19.33 -16.18 6.64
N THR A 187 20.51 -16.80 6.59
CA THR A 187 21.69 -16.24 5.93
C THR A 187 21.61 -16.50 4.44
N ILE A 188 21.05 -15.54 3.70
CA ILE A 188 20.88 -15.63 2.24
C ILE A 188 22.09 -14.99 1.55
N PRO A 189 22.72 -15.67 0.57
CA PRO A 189 23.83 -15.11 -0.20
C PRO A 189 23.37 -13.90 -1.03
N LEU A 190 24.33 -13.02 -1.35
CA LEU A 190 24.05 -11.72 -1.97
C LEU A 190 23.42 -11.86 -3.36
N ASP A 191 23.84 -12.85 -4.14
CA ASP A 191 23.29 -13.14 -5.46
C ASP A 191 21.78 -13.38 -5.39
N LYS A 192 21.31 -14.22 -4.46
CA LYS A 192 19.89 -14.54 -4.29
C LYS A 192 19.08 -13.39 -3.69
N ARG A 193 19.70 -12.51 -2.89
CA ARG A 193 19.06 -11.28 -2.40
C ARG A 193 18.81 -10.29 -3.53
N LEU A 194 19.78 -10.13 -4.43
CA LEU A 194 19.69 -9.21 -5.56
C LEU A 194 18.95 -9.81 -6.75
N SER A 195 18.79 -11.14 -6.83
CA SER A 195 18.17 -11.83 -7.96
C SER A 195 16.73 -11.39 -8.27
N ALA A 196 15.99 -10.94 -7.26
CA ALA A 196 14.62 -10.44 -7.45
C ALA A 196 14.58 -8.94 -7.80
N ASP A 197 15.72 -8.24 -7.74
CA ASP A 197 15.80 -6.82 -8.03
C ASP A 197 15.91 -6.62 -9.54
N GLY A 198 14.79 -6.26 -10.18
CA GLY A 198 14.69 -6.03 -11.62
C GLY A 198 15.49 -4.83 -12.14
N ARG A 199 16.24 -4.12 -11.29
CA ARG A 199 17.10 -3.00 -11.69
C ARG A 199 18.16 -3.39 -12.71
N SER A 200 18.65 -4.63 -12.70
CA SER A 200 19.61 -5.11 -13.71
C SER A 200 19.00 -5.28 -15.10
N LEU A 201 17.66 -5.33 -15.20
CA LEU A 201 16.93 -5.38 -16.47
C LEU A 201 16.60 -3.98 -17.01
N GLN A 202 16.83 -2.92 -16.22
CA GLN A 202 16.60 -1.55 -16.64
C GLN A 202 17.82 -1.02 -17.40
N ASP A 203 17.69 -0.84 -18.71
CA ASP A 203 18.68 -0.14 -19.51
C ASP A 203 18.43 1.38 -19.42
N VAL A 204 19.41 2.13 -18.94
CA VAL A 204 19.30 3.59 -18.80
C VAL A 204 19.85 4.24 -20.07
N ALA A 205 18.98 4.41 -21.06
CA ALA A 205 19.30 5.18 -22.26
C ALA A 205 19.21 6.69 -21.98
N VAL A 206 20.28 7.43 -22.29
CA VAL A 206 20.31 8.90 -22.22
C VAL A 206 19.98 9.48 -23.59
N ASN A 207 19.19 10.56 -23.62
CA ASN A 207 18.78 11.22 -24.85
C ASN A 207 19.92 12.10 -25.43
N ASP A 208 20.19 12.00 -26.73
CA ASP A 208 21.23 12.79 -27.43
C ASP A 208 21.03 14.30 -27.33
N LYS A 209 19.81 14.77 -27.06
CA LYS A 209 19.52 16.19 -26.82
C LYS A 209 20.32 16.75 -25.63
N PHE A 210 20.68 15.93 -24.64
CA PHE A 210 21.54 16.37 -23.55
C PHE A 210 22.94 16.73 -24.03
N ALA A 211 23.48 15.99 -25.01
CA ALA A 211 24.75 16.33 -25.65
C ALA A 211 24.63 17.64 -26.44
N ALA A 212 23.58 17.78 -27.26
CA ALA A 212 23.33 19.00 -28.03
C ALA A 212 23.20 20.25 -27.13
N ILE A 213 22.44 20.16 -26.03
CA ILE A 213 22.30 21.26 -25.07
C ILE A 213 23.64 21.58 -24.41
N SER A 214 24.44 20.57 -24.03
CA SER A 214 25.75 20.81 -23.45
C SER A 214 26.71 21.52 -24.42
N GLU A 215 26.66 21.15 -25.70
CA GLU A 215 27.45 21.78 -26.76
C GLU A 215 27.01 23.24 -27.00
N ASP A 216 25.70 23.48 -27.10
CA ASP A 216 25.13 24.82 -27.25
C ASP A 216 25.54 25.74 -26.10
N LEU A 217 25.54 25.23 -24.86
CA LEU A 217 25.98 25.97 -23.68
C LEU A 217 27.48 26.30 -23.75
N TYR A 218 28.33 25.36 -24.17
CA TYR A 218 29.76 25.63 -24.38
C TYR A 218 30.02 26.67 -25.48
N LEU A 219 29.26 26.61 -26.58
CA LEU A 219 29.34 27.59 -27.66
C LEU A 219 28.87 28.98 -27.21
N ALA A 220 27.77 29.04 -26.45
CA ALA A 220 27.26 30.28 -25.89
C ALA A 220 28.26 30.91 -24.91
N GLU A 221 28.88 30.11 -24.04
CA GLU A 221 29.91 30.60 -23.11
C GLU A 221 31.11 31.19 -23.87
N ARG A 222 31.61 30.47 -24.89
CA ARG A 222 32.74 30.94 -25.69
C ARG A 222 32.45 32.27 -26.37
N LYS A 223 31.27 32.39 -27.00
CA LYS A 223 30.84 33.65 -27.64
C LYS A 223 30.73 34.79 -26.63
N ALA A 224 30.13 34.55 -25.46
CA ALA A 224 30.03 35.56 -24.41
C ALA A 224 31.43 36.03 -23.93
N ARG A 225 32.40 35.12 -23.77
CA ARG A 225 33.78 35.48 -23.40
C ARG A 225 34.49 36.29 -24.49
N GLU A 226 34.30 35.92 -25.76
CA GLU A 226 34.86 36.65 -26.90
C GLU A 226 34.28 38.07 -27.00
N GLU A 227 32.96 38.22 -26.84
CA GLU A 227 32.29 39.52 -26.79
C GLU A 227 32.80 40.40 -25.64
N ILE A 228 32.95 39.83 -24.44
CA ILE A 228 33.51 40.53 -23.28
C ILE A 228 34.96 40.98 -23.56
N LYS A 229 35.77 40.11 -24.17
CA LYS A 229 37.16 40.44 -24.51
C LYS A 229 37.23 41.59 -25.52
N ILE A 230 36.46 41.51 -26.61
CA ILE A 230 36.38 42.57 -27.62
C ILE A 230 35.90 43.87 -26.99
N ARG A 231 34.87 43.82 -26.14
CA ARG A 231 34.35 45.00 -25.44
C ARG A 231 35.41 45.64 -24.55
N ASN A 232 36.16 44.83 -23.79
CA ASN A 232 37.22 45.31 -22.92
C ASN A 232 38.38 45.92 -23.72
N ASP A 233 38.78 45.30 -24.84
CA ASP A 233 39.84 45.83 -25.72
C ASP A 233 39.41 47.15 -26.38
N LEU A 234 38.16 47.26 -26.82
CA LEU A 234 37.61 48.51 -27.37
C LEU A 234 37.52 49.59 -26.31
N MET A 235 37.09 49.26 -25.08
CA MET A 235 37.08 50.19 -23.95
C MET A 235 38.49 50.68 -23.61
N ARG A 236 39.49 49.79 -23.64
CA ARG A 236 40.91 50.16 -23.47
C ARG A 236 41.37 51.11 -24.58
N GLN A 237 41.09 50.80 -25.85
CA GLN A 237 41.46 51.68 -26.96
C GLN A 237 40.77 53.06 -26.87
N LYS A 238 39.50 53.11 -26.47
CA LYS A 238 38.80 54.37 -26.21
C LYS A 238 39.47 55.16 -25.11
N LYS A 239 39.85 54.51 -24.01
CA LYS A 239 40.55 55.16 -22.89
C LYS A 239 41.91 55.73 -23.32
N VAL A 240 42.70 54.98 -24.08
CA VAL A 240 43.97 55.46 -24.64
C VAL A 240 43.73 56.67 -25.56
N ARG A 241 42.73 56.62 -26.44
CA ARG A 241 42.39 57.75 -27.32
C ARG A 241 41.91 58.98 -26.54
N GLU A 242 41.14 58.79 -25.47
CA GLU A 242 40.75 59.89 -24.57
C GLU A 242 41.96 60.49 -23.85
N GLU A 243 42.92 59.66 -23.43
CA GLU A 243 44.19 60.10 -22.86
C GLU A 243 45.04 60.87 -23.89
N GLU A 244 45.14 60.41 -25.13
CA GLU A 244 45.80 61.12 -26.24
C GLU A 244 45.15 62.48 -26.52
N ILE A 245 43.82 62.54 -26.57
CA ILE A 245 43.08 63.80 -26.75
C ILE A 245 43.34 64.75 -25.57
N ARG A 246 43.35 64.24 -24.33
CA ARG A 246 43.70 65.05 -23.15
C ARG A 246 45.14 65.55 -23.21
N GLU A 247 46.09 64.72 -23.64
CA GLU A 247 47.49 65.12 -23.81
C GLU A 247 47.63 66.21 -24.87
N GLN A 248 46.92 66.10 -25.99
CA GLN A 248 46.85 67.14 -27.02
C GLN A 248 46.26 68.44 -26.48
N GLN A 249 45.13 68.37 -25.76
CA GLN A 249 44.51 69.53 -25.10
C GLN A 249 45.47 70.21 -24.11
N LEU A 250 46.20 69.43 -23.31
CA LEU A 250 47.21 69.95 -22.38
C LEU A 250 48.40 70.58 -23.12
N ARG A 251 48.82 69.99 -24.24
CA ARG A 251 49.90 70.54 -25.09
C ARG A 251 49.49 71.87 -25.72
N ASP A 252 48.27 71.98 -26.23
CA ASP A 252 47.73 73.22 -26.81
C ASP A 252 47.59 74.32 -25.74
N LEU A 253 47.08 73.96 -24.55
CA LEU A 253 46.97 74.89 -23.43
C LEU A 253 48.36 75.35 -22.93
N ALA A 254 49.36 74.47 -22.91
CA ALA A 254 50.74 74.84 -22.60
C ALA A 254 51.37 75.74 -23.67
N ALA A 255 51.06 75.52 -24.95
CA ALA A 255 51.49 76.41 -26.03
C ALA A 255 50.86 77.80 -25.91
N GLN A 256 49.56 77.88 -25.62
CA GLN A 256 48.86 79.14 -25.35
C GLN A 256 49.44 79.88 -24.13
N ALA A 257 49.73 79.16 -23.03
CA ALA A 257 50.37 79.75 -21.86
C ALA A 257 51.80 80.28 -22.15
N ARG A 258 52.55 79.63 -23.05
CA ARG A 258 53.86 80.16 -23.51
C ARG A 258 53.71 81.44 -24.32
N VAL A 259 52.71 81.53 -25.20
CA VAL A 259 52.41 82.75 -25.97
C VAL A 259 52.01 83.89 -25.04
N GLN A 260 51.09 83.66 -24.09
CA GLN A 260 50.69 84.67 -23.10
C GLN A 260 51.85 85.13 -22.21
N ARG A 261 52.78 84.22 -21.86
CA ARG A 261 54.01 84.58 -21.12
C ARG A 261 54.98 85.40 -21.96
N ALA A 262 55.07 85.15 -23.27
CA ALA A 262 55.85 85.97 -24.19
C ALA A 262 55.23 87.38 -24.35
N GLU A 263 53.90 87.50 -24.36
CA GLU A 263 53.19 88.78 -24.35
C GLU A 263 53.39 89.56 -23.03
N LEU A 264 53.36 88.87 -21.88
CA LEU A 264 53.70 89.46 -20.57
C LEU A 264 55.18 89.87 -20.47
N ALA A 265 56.09 89.17 -21.17
CA ALA A 265 57.51 89.55 -21.27
C ALA A 265 57.75 90.72 -22.26
N ALA A 266 56.80 91.00 -23.15
CA ALA A 266 56.82 92.12 -24.08
C ALA A 266 56.13 93.39 -23.53
N ALA A 267 55.60 93.35 -22.30
CA ALA A 267 55.18 94.55 -21.58
C ALA A 267 56.43 95.35 -21.14
N PRO A 268 56.55 96.65 -21.48
CA PRO A 268 57.74 97.43 -21.18
C PRO A 268 57.84 97.73 -19.67
N THR A 269 58.76 97.05 -18.99
CA THR A 269 59.31 97.53 -17.70
C THR A 269 60.11 98.79 -17.97
N LYS A 270 59.64 99.92 -17.43
CA LYS A 270 60.39 101.17 -17.35
C LYS A 270 61.70 100.94 -16.60
N ASP A 271 62.78 101.40 -17.22
CA ASP A 271 64.13 101.40 -16.69
C ASP A 271 64.22 102.16 -15.36
N GLY A 272 64.90 101.56 -14.38
CA GLY A 272 65.36 102.27 -13.19
C GLY A 272 65.69 101.36 -12.00
N GLU A 273 66.96 101.42 -11.59
CA GLU A 273 67.46 101.22 -10.22
C GLU A 273 68.03 99.83 -9.82
N GLU A 274 69.33 99.72 -10.08
CA GLU A 274 70.41 99.40 -9.14
C GLU A 274 70.16 98.49 -7.92
N GLY A 275 70.91 97.37 -7.91
CA GLY A 275 71.73 96.98 -6.76
C GLY A 275 71.10 96.12 -5.68
N LYS A 276 69.81 96.26 -5.35
CA LYS A 276 69.18 95.54 -4.22
C LYS A 276 68.31 94.34 -4.61
N GLU A 277 67.84 94.26 -5.86
CA GLU A 277 66.95 93.19 -6.34
C GLU A 277 67.67 91.87 -6.71
N ALA A 278 69.01 91.89 -6.74
CA ALA A 278 69.84 90.71 -6.98
C ALA A 278 69.95 89.82 -5.73
N GLU A 279 69.82 90.38 -4.52
CA GLU A 279 69.84 89.63 -3.26
C GLU A 279 68.48 88.97 -2.97
N ASP A 280 67.36 89.67 -3.22
CA ASP A 280 66.01 89.10 -3.09
C ASP A 280 65.74 87.96 -4.09
N ARG A 281 66.33 88.03 -5.30
CA ARG A 281 66.29 86.93 -6.27
C ARG A 281 67.04 85.69 -5.79
N ARG A 282 68.14 85.85 -5.05
CA ARG A 282 68.87 84.72 -4.45
C ARG A 282 68.09 84.09 -3.31
N GLN A 283 67.47 84.90 -2.45
CA GLN A 283 66.61 84.40 -1.36
C GLN A 283 65.38 83.66 -1.90
N ARG A 284 64.75 84.16 -2.98
CA ARG A 284 63.64 83.44 -3.65
C ARG A 284 64.09 82.12 -4.29
N MET A 285 65.30 82.07 -4.86
CA MET A 285 65.85 80.84 -5.44
C MET A 285 66.20 79.79 -4.36
N GLU A 286 66.58 80.22 -3.16
CA GLU A 286 66.76 79.33 -2.00
C GLU A 286 65.43 78.76 -1.50
N VAL A 287 64.39 79.60 -1.35
CA VAL A 287 63.04 79.13 -0.97
C VAL A 287 62.46 78.15 -1.99
N LEU A 288 62.73 78.35 -3.29
CA LEU A 288 62.32 77.41 -4.35
C LEU A 288 63.09 76.10 -4.29
N LYS A 289 64.39 76.13 -3.94
CA LYS A 289 65.21 74.92 -3.74
C LYS A 289 64.78 74.14 -2.50
N GLU A 290 64.38 74.82 -1.44
CA GLU A 290 63.83 74.20 -0.23
C GLU A 290 62.48 73.54 -0.51
N ARG A 291 61.56 74.22 -1.20
CA ARG A 291 60.30 73.62 -1.65
C ARG A 291 60.49 72.42 -2.58
N GLN A 292 61.48 72.46 -3.47
CA GLN A 292 61.81 71.30 -4.31
C GLN A 292 62.31 70.10 -3.48
N ARG A 293 63.10 70.35 -2.44
CA ARG A 293 63.56 69.29 -1.53
C ARG A 293 62.43 68.76 -0.64
N GLU A 294 61.46 69.60 -0.25
CA GLU A 294 60.27 69.15 0.46
C GLU A 294 59.39 68.26 -0.42
N ILE A 295 59.14 68.65 -1.68
CA ILE A 295 58.38 67.82 -2.64
C ILE A 295 59.09 66.49 -2.91
N GLU A 296 60.42 66.48 -3.03
CA GLU A 296 61.19 65.26 -3.22
C GLU A 296 61.18 64.35 -1.98
N ARG A 297 61.10 64.94 -0.77
CA ARG A 297 60.88 64.18 0.48
C ARG A 297 59.47 63.63 0.58
N ASP A 298 58.45 64.40 0.22
CA ASP A 298 57.06 63.96 0.22
C ASP A 298 56.83 62.83 -0.80
N GLN A 299 57.43 62.92 -2.00
CA GLN A 299 57.39 61.83 -2.98
C GLN A 299 58.12 60.57 -2.49
N ARG A 300 59.23 60.71 -1.75
CA ARG A 300 59.89 59.56 -1.10
C ARG A 300 59.05 58.98 0.04
N LEU A 301 58.33 59.80 0.79
CA LEU A 301 57.43 59.36 1.86
C LEU A 301 56.16 58.70 1.31
N GLU A 302 55.58 59.19 0.21
CA GLU A 302 54.48 58.52 -0.50
C GLU A 302 54.91 57.17 -1.09
N LEU A 303 56.10 57.09 -1.68
CA LEU A 303 56.67 55.83 -2.17
C LEU A 303 57.01 54.84 -1.04
N ALA A 304 57.38 55.33 0.14
CA ALA A 304 57.62 54.50 1.32
C ALA A 304 56.31 54.09 2.04
N GLY A 305 55.27 54.94 2.00
CA GLY A 305 53.95 54.67 2.57
C GLY A 305 53.07 53.73 1.73
N MET A 306 53.39 53.53 0.45
CA MET A 306 52.76 52.53 -0.42
C MET A 306 53.32 51.10 -0.27
N ALA A 307 54.27 50.88 0.63
CA ALA A 307 54.89 49.59 0.90
C ALA A 307 54.58 49.03 2.31
N GLY A 308 53.38 49.31 2.83
CA GLY A 308 52.80 48.71 4.04
C GLY A 308 51.46 48.05 3.75
#